data_AF-A0A1W1Z496-F1
#
_entry.id   AF-A0A1W1Z496-F1
#
_cell.length_a   1.000
_cell.length_b   1.000
_cell.length_c   1.000
_cell.angle_alpha   90.00
_cell.angle_beta   90.00
_cell.angle_gamma   90.00
#
_symmetry.space_group_name_H-M   'P 1'
#
loop_
_entity.id
_entity.type
_entity.pdbx_description
1 polymer ?
#
loop_
_entity_poly.entity_id
_entity_poly.type
_entity_poly.pdbx_seq_one_letter_code
_entity_poly.pdbx_strand_id
1 'polypeptide(L)'
;MKTLFAAAAAILFTSPAIAGGIDDGASAIELHFVKTSGWSAVVCDTEELNDRSFVYCHPVLNTSVGGLFEVTERDGKPVVHPVTGKAKQYVNAESIEAMDGGRIAVEEWGGNPAEISALIDVFQS
;
A
#
# COMPACT_ATOMS: atom_id res chain seq x y z
N MET A 1 -43.75 43.41 10.92
CA MET A 1 -43.60 42.40 9.85
C MET A 1 -42.54 41.41 10.28
N LYS A 2 -42.89 40.12 10.33
CA LYS A 2 -42.00 39.00 10.67
C LYS A 2 -41.04 38.74 9.51
N THR A 3 -39.77 38.51 9.80
CA THR A 3 -38.92 37.69 8.93
C THR A 3 -38.05 36.79 9.80
N LEU A 4 -38.17 35.50 9.52
CA LEU A 4 -37.59 34.36 10.20
C LEU A 4 -36.14 34.10 9.72
N PHE A 5 -35.33 33.62 10.67
CA PHE A 5 -34.30 32.57 10.60
C PHE A 5 -33.44 32.37 9.35
N ALA A 6 -32.12 32.25 9.57
CA ALA A 6 -31.39 30.99 9.31
C ALA A 6 -30.01 31.01 9.97
N ALA A 7 -29.80 30.17 10.98
CA ALA A 7 -28.46 29.83 11.45
C ALA A 7 -27.86 28.83 10.45
N ALA A 8 -26.81 29.24 9.74
CA ALA A 8 -26.05 28.34 8.89
C ALA A 8 -25.17 27.45 9.78
N ALA A 9 -25.58 26.19 9.96
CA ALA A 9 -24.71 25.17 10.51
C ALA A 9 -23.61 24.87 9.48
N ALA A 10 -22.37 25.25 9.80
CA ALA A 10 -21.21 24.85 9.03
C ALA A 10 -20.99 23.35 9.22
N ILE A 11 -21.43 22.56 8.25
CA ILE A 11 -21.07 21.14 8.17
C ILE A 11 -19.59 21.13 7.76
N LEU A 12 -18.71 20.91 8.74
CA LEU A 12 -17.33 20.53 8.48
C LEU A 12 -17.37 19.12 7.89
N PHE A 13 -17.42 19.03 6.57
CA PHE A 13 -16.98 17.82 5.87
C PHE A 13 -15.48 17.72 6.10
N THR A 14 -15.08 16.98 7.13
CA THR A 14 -13.73 16.41 7.13
C THR A 14 -13.75 15.36 6.04
N SER A 15 -13.36 15.75 4.83
CA SER A 15 -12.91 14.79 3.82
C SER A 15 -11.88 13.88 4.50
N PRO A 16 -11.94 12.55 4.28
CA PRO A 16 -10.85 11.70 4.74
C PRO A 16 -9.58 12.25 4.12
N ALA A 17 -8.60 12.55 4.96
CA ALA A 17 -7.27 12.86 4.49
C ALA A 17 -6.73 11.57 3.88
N ILE A 18 -6.94 11.38 2.56
CA ILE A 18 -6.05 10.54 1.79
C ILE A 18 -4.78 11.38 1.68
N ALA A 19 -3.95 11.29 2.72
CA ALA A 19 -2.64 11.89 2.76
C ALA A 19 -1.81 11.17 1.68
N GLY A 20 -1.75 11.79 0.49
CA GLY A 20 -0.78 11.40 -0.53
C GLY A 20 0.62 11.48 0.08
N GLY A 21 1.23 10.33 0.28
CA GLY A 21 2.53 10.18 0.94
C GLY A 21 2.96 8.72 1.09
N ILE A 22 2.79 7.92 0.03
CA ILE A 22 3.27 6.52 -0.10
C ILE A 22 4.05 6.33 -1.43
N ASP A 23 4.34 7.41 -2.18
CA ASP A 23 4.93 7.30 -3.53
C ASP A 23 6.28 6.55 -3.54
N ASP A 24 7.10 6.66 -2.48
CA ASP A 24 8.41 6.00 -2.43
C ASP A 24 8.32 4.51 -2.09
N GLY A 25 7.36 4.10 -1.26
CA GLY A 25 7.22 2.71 -0.84
C GLY A 25 6.64 1.82 -1.94
N ALA A 26 5.60 2.30 -2.64
CA ALA A 26 5.05 1.61 -3.79
C ALA A 26 6.09 1.48 -4.92
N SER A 27 6.81 2.56 -5.22
CA SER A 27 7.88 2.54 -6.23
C SER A 27 9.02 1.59 -5.86
N ALA A 28 9.37 1.49 -4.58
CA ALA A 28 10.39 0.56 -4.13
C ALA A 28 9.97 -0.91 -4.27
N ILE A 29 8.70 -1.20 -4.01
CA ILE A 29 8.12 -2.53 -4.23
C ILE A 29 8.13 -2.85 -5.73
N GLU A 30 7.71 -1.93 -6.60
CA GLU A 30 7.81 -2.09 -8.05
C GLU A 30 9.24 -2.45 -8.48
N LEU A 31 10.24 -1.66 -8.06
CA LEU A 31 11.64 -1.89 -8.41
C LEU A 31 12.16 -3.24 -7.90
N HIS A 32 11.74 -3.66 -6.71
CA HIS A 32 12.05 -4.99 -6.19
C HIS A 32 11.52 -6.09 -7.13
N PHE A 33 10.26 -6.01 -7.57
CA PHE A 33 9.66 -6.98 -8.49
C PHE A 33 10.31 -6.97 -9.87
N VAL A 34 10.60 -5.79 -10.43
CA VAL A 34 11.35 -5.63 -11.69
C VAL A 34 12.70 -6.36 -11.61
N LYS A 35 13.45 -6.13 -10.53
CA LYS A 35 14.80 -6.72 -10.33
C LYS A 35 14.76 -8.23 -10.10
N THR A 36 13.81 -8.73 -9.31
CA THR A 36 13.79 -10.15 -8.88
C THR A 36 13.06 -11.08 -9.87
N SER A 37 11.97 -10.62 -10.48
CA SER A 37 11.14 -11.42 -11.39
C SER A 37 11.45 -11.20 -12.87
N GLY A 38 12.32 -10.23 -13.20
CA GLY A 38 12.70 -9.91 -14.59
C GLY A 38 11.60 -9.23 -15.39
N TRP A 39 10.67 -8.56 -14.71
CA TRP A 39 9.59 -7.79 -15.36
C TRP A 39 10.08 -6.39 -15.73
N SER A 40 9.70 -5.87 -16.90
CA SER A 40 10.17 -4.56 -17.39
C SER A 40 9.28 -3.40 -16.96
N ALA A 41 7.99 -3.67 -16.75
CA ALA A 41 6.99 -2.71 -16.31
C ALA A 41 5.98 -3.41 -15.41
N VAL A 42 5.79 -2.86 -14.22
CA VAL A 42 4.89 -3.36 -13.19
C VAL A 42 3.96 -2.20 -12.84
N VAL A 43 2.73 -2.50 -12.46
CA VAL A 43 1.77 -1.52 -11.92
C VAL A 43 1.49 -1.93 -10.48
N CYS A 44 1.46 -0.94 -9.59
CA CYS A 44 1.06 -1.16 -8.21
C CYS A 44 -0.32 -0.57 -7.98
N ASP A 45 -1.19 -1.36 -7.35
CA ASP A 45 -2.51 -0.96 -6.92
C ASP A 45 -2.56 -0.86 -5.40
N THR A 46 -3.51 -0.07 -4.89
CA THR A 46 -3.73 0.14 -3.46
C THR A 46 -5.14 -0.28 -3.08
N GLU A 47 -5.27 -1.04 -1.99
CA GLU A 47 -6.54 -1.44 -1.38
C GLU A 47 -6.61 -0.96 0.07
N GLU A 48 -7.72 -0.34 0.45
CA GLU A 48 -7.98 0.12 1.82
C GLU A 48 -8.82 -0.90 2.59
N LEU A 49 -8.28 -1.46 3.68
CA LEU A 49 -8.97 -2.43 4.54
C LEU A 49 -8.76 -2.09 6.02
N ASN A 50 -9.84 -1.92 6.77
CA ASN A 50 -9.81 -1.60 8.21
C ASN A 50 -8.90 -0.39 8.54
N ASP A 51 -9.07 0.72 7.80
CA ASP A 51 -8.31 1.97 7.94
C ASP A 51 -6.79 1.81 7.66
N ARG A 52 -6.42 0.85 6.81
CA ARG A 52 -5.03 0.58 6.42
C ARG A 52 -4.92 0.43 4.91
N SER A 53 -3.87 1.00 4.36
CA SER A 53 -3.53 0.96 2.95
C SER A 53 -2.58 -0.21 2.66
N PHE A 54 -3.00 -1.12 1.78
CA PHE A 54 -2.20 -2.23 1.30
C PHE A 54 -1.85 -2.06 -0.17
N VAL A 55 -0.61 -2.36 -0.54
CA VAL A 55 -0.07 -2.25 -1.89
C VAL A 55 0.27 -3.64 -2.42
N TYR A 56 -0.09 -3.91 -3.66
CA TYR A 56 0.38 -5.07 -4.41
C TYR A 56 0.78 -4.63 -5.81
N CYS A 57 1.74 -5.33 -6.42
CA CYS A 57 2.26 -4.96 -7.74
C CYS A 57 2.24 -6.16 -8.70
N HIS A 58 1.90 -5.93 -9.97
CA HIS A 58 1.78 -6.97 -11.00
C HIS A 58 2.29 -6.48 -12.36
N PRO A 59 2.71 -7.37 -13.29
CA PRO A 59 3.14 -6.95 -14.62
C PRO A 59 2.02 -6.20 -15.36
N VAL A 60 2.37 -5.19 -16.18
CA VAL A 60 1.36 -4.47 -17.00
C VAL A 60 0.52 -5.41 -17.87
N LEU A 61 1.12 -6.50 -18.35
CA LEU A 61 0.49 -7.43 -19.32
C LEU A 61 -0.06 -8.71 -18.69
N ASN A 62 0.00 -8.84 -17.36
CA ASN A 62 -0.42 -10.06 -16.66
C ASN A 62 -1.00 -9.69 -15.29
N THR A 63 -2.13 -10.29 -14.93
CA THR A 63 -2.73 -10.13 -13.60
C THR A 63 -2.04 -10.97 -12.53
N SER A 64 -1.00 -11.74 -12.89
CA SER A 64 -0.18 -12.46 -11.91
C SER A 64 0.45 -11.47 -10.95
N VAL A 65 -0.08 -11.47 -9.73
CA VAL A 65 0.24 -10.45 -8.74
C VAL A 65 1.45 -10.87 -7.93
N GLY A 66 2.25 -9.88 -7.55
CA GLY A 66 3.38 -10.01 -6.65
C GLY A 66 2.95 -10.20 -5.19
N GLY A 67 3.67 -9.59 -4.27
CA GLY A 67 3.33 -9.61 -2.86
C GLY A 67 2.34 -8.50 -2.50
N LEU A 68 1.46 -8.76 -1.53
CA LEU A 68 0.75 -7.76 -0.72
C LEU A 68 1.62 -7.24 0.44
N PHE A 69 1.71 -5.92 0.56
CA PHE A 69 2.46 -5.19 1.58
C PHE A 69 1.60 -4.11 2.24
N GLU A 70 1.77 -3.85 3.53
CA GLU A 70 1.37 -2.55 4.09
C GLU A 70 2.56 -1.60 3.96
N VAL A 71 2.30 -0.36 3.56
CA VAL A 71 3.31 0.70 3.56
C VAL A 71 2.91 1.76 4.59
N THR A 72 3.83 2.06 5.49
CA THR A 72 3.66 3.07 6.54
C THR A 72 4.83 4.04 6.53
N GLU A 73 4.72 5.15 7.26
CA GLU A 73 5.84 6.07 7.49
C GLU A 73 6.32 5.99 8.95
N ARG A 74 7.64 5.94 9.15
CA ARG A 74 8.28 6.12 10.44
C ARG A 74 9.45 7.08 10.30
N ASP A 75 9.48 8.12 11.13
CA ASP A 75 10.54 9.13 11.14
C ASP A 75 10.80 9.78 9.75
N GLY A 76 9.73 10.01 8.97
CA GLY A 76 9.82 10.58 7.63
C GLY A 76 10.36 9.59 6.57
N LYS A 77 10.38 8.29 6.87
CA LYS A 77 10.84 7.24 5.96
C LYS A 77 9.77 6.17 5.75
N PRO A 78 9.61 5.66 4.51
CA PRO A 78 8.75 4.52 4.26
C PRO A 78 9.25 3.25 4.97
N VAL A 79 8.31 2.52 5.56
CA VAL A 79 8.49 1.18 6.16
C VAL A 79 7.50 0.24 5.51
N VAL A 80 8.00 -0.87 4.97
CA VAL A 80 7.23 -1.90 4.27
C VAL A 80 7.06 -3.11 5.18
N HIS A 81 5.82 -3.57 5.32
CA HIS A 81 5.47 -4.75 6.12
C HIS A 81 4.90 -5.85 5.21
N PRO A 82 5.52 -7.05 5.13
CA PRO A 82 4.94 -8.18 4.41
C PRO A 82 3.77 -8.75 5.22
N VAL A 83 2.60 -8.81 4.60
CA VAL A 83 1.37 -9.26 5.28
C VAL A 83 1.29 -10.80 5.28
N THR A 84 1.03 -11.41 6.43
CA THR A 84 0.94 -12.87 6.59
C THR A 84 -0.49 -13.41 6.40
N GLY A 85 -0.63 -14.55 5.72
CA GLY A 85 -1.95 -15.19 5.52
C GLY A 85 -1.99 -16.59 4.87
N LYS A 86 -0.86 -17.09 4.33
CA LYS A 86 -0.52 -18.49 3.92
C LYS A 86 0.49 -18.51 2.77
N ALA A 87 0.67 -17.39 2.06
CA ALA A 87 1.85 -17.16 1.23
C ALA A 87 2.87 -16.40 2.08
N LYS A 88 3.96 -17.08 2.40
CA LYS A 88 5.09 -16.49 3.11
C LYS A 88 5.81 -15.60 2.10
N GLN A 89 5.49 -14.30 2.07
CA GLN A 89 6.29 -13.35 1.31
C GLN A 89 7.63 -13.22 2.00
N TYR A 90 8.61 -13.98 1.51
CA TYR A 90 9.97 -13.86 1.95
C TYR A 90 10.58 -12.63 1.28
N VAL A 91 10.51 -11.49 1.97
CA VAL A 91 11.34 -10.35 1.63
C VAL A 91 12.62 -10.46 2.42
N ASN A 92 13.76 -10.50 1.72
CA ASN A 92 15.04 -10.25 2.37
C ASN A 92 15.16 -8.73 2.57
N ALA A 93 15.41 -8.26 3.80
CA ALA A 93 15.49 -6.83 4.13
C ALA A 93 16.48 -6.04 3.27
N GLU A 94 17.41 -6.74 2.60
CA GLU A 94 18.36 -6.13 1.68
C GLU A 94 17.83 -5.84 0.27
N SER A 95 16.61 -6.27 -0.06
CA SER A 95 16.14 -6.35 -1.46
C SER A 95 15.19 -5.24 -1.90
N ILE A 96 14.74 -4.37 -0.99
CA ILE A 96 13.84 -3.25 -1.32
C ILE A 96 14.62 -1.93 -1.25
N GLU A 97 14.69 -1.26 -2.39
CA GLU A 97 15.39 0.01 -2.57
C GLU A 97 14.40 1.03 -3.17
N ALA A 98 14.46 2.26 -2.68
CA ALA A 98 13.77 3.41 -3.25
C ALA A 98 14.28 3.71 -4.68
N MET A 99 13.55 4.58 -5.40
CA MET A 99 13.94 4.99 -6.76
C MET A 99 15.31 5.66 -6.83
N ASP A 100 15.73 6.32 -5.76
CA ASP A 100 17.03 6.97 -5.63
C ASP A 100 18.17 6.02 -5.20
N GLY A 101 17.86 4.72 -4.98
CA GLY A 101 18.78 3.71 -4.48
C GLY A 101 18.92 3.67 -2.95
N GLY A 102 18.18 4.50 -2.20
CA GLY A 102 18.09 4.43 -0.76
C GLY A 102 17.47 3.12 -0.27
N ARG A 103 17.85 2.63 0.92
CA ARG A 103 17.25 1.41 1.50
C ARG A 103 15.92 1.73 2.17
N ILE A 104 14.91 0.91 1.92
CA ILE A 104 13.61 0.96 2.60
C ILE A 104 13.66 0.04 3.82
N ALA A 105 13.08 0.47 4.94
CA ALA A 105 12.97 -0.38 6.11
C ALA A 105 11.92 -1.48 5.87
N VAL A 106 12.27 -2.73 6.16
CA VAL A 106 11.35 -3.87 6.10
C VAL A 106 11.18 -4.42 7.50
N GLU A 107 9.93 -4.55 7.94
CA GLU A 107 9.59 -5.02 9.29
C GLU A 107 8.56 -6.14 9.25
N GLU A 108 8.52 -6.96 10.31
CA GLU A 108 7.52 -8.01 10.43
C GLU A 108 6.15 -7.43 10.75
N TRP A 109 5.11 -7.96 10.10
CA TRP A 109 3.73 -7.58 10.38
C TRP A 109 3.29 -7.98 11.80
N GLY A 110 3.06 -6.98 12.65
CA GLY A 110 2.53 -7.17 14.01
C GLY A 110 1.04 -6.85 14.17
N GLY A 111 0.34 -6.43 13.11
CA GLY A 111 -1.05 -6.00 13.16
C GLY A 111 -2.07 -7.15 13.11
N ASN A 112 -3.37 -6.81 13.21
CA ASN A 112 -4.43 -7.78 12.92
C ASN A 112 -4.35 -8.21 11.45
N PRO A 113 -4.54 -9.50 11.12
CA PRO A 113 -4.65 -9.93 9.74
C PRO A 113 -5.77 -9.16 9.03
N ALA A 114 -5.49 -8.59 7.87
CA ALA A 114 -6.54 -8.11 6.99
C ALA A 114 -7.34 -9.31 6.44
N GLU A 115 -8.60 -9.11 6.05
CA GLU A 115 -9.42 -10.13 5.39
C GLU A 115 -8.87 -10.38 3.96
N ILE A 116 -7.82 -11.19 3.87
CA ILE A 116 -7.06 -11.41 2.62
C ILE A 116 -7.89 -12.19 1.58
N SER A 117 -9.05 -12.75 1.92
CA SER A 117 -9.85 -13.56 0.99
C SER A 117 -10.23 -12.80 -0.30
N ALA A 118 -10.58 -11.52 -0.20
CA ALA A 118 -10.86 -10.66 -1.36
C ALA A 118 -9.61 -10.33 -2.21
N LEU A 119 -8.42 -10.39 -1.60
CA LEU A 119 -7.15 -10.08 -2.25
C LEU A 119 -6.48 -11.35 -2.84
N ILE A 120 -6.68 -12.51 -2.20
CA ILE A 120 -6.17 -13.84 -2.60
C ILE A 120 -6.71 -14.27 -3.97
N ASP A 121 -7.96 -13.93 -4.30
CA ASP A 121 -8.52 -14.24 -5.61
C ASP A 121 -7.71 -13.62 -6.76
N VAL A 122 -7.04 -12.49 -6.51
CA VAL A 122 -6.15 -11.83 -7.48
C VAL A 122 -4.79 -12.56 -7.53
N PHE A 123 -4.23 -12.99 -6.39
CA PHE A 123 -2.92 -13.67 -6.33
C PHE A 123 -2.90 -15.11 -6.90
N GLN A 124 -4.06 -15.77 -7.02
CA GLN A 124 -4.15 -17.19 -7.41
C GLN A 124 -4.64 -17.44 -8.85
N SER A 125 -4.97 -16.38 -9.60
CA SER A 125 -5.36 -16.45 -11.02
C SER A 125 -4.17 -16.33 -11.97
#